data_AF-A0A345UGA9-F1
#
_entry.id   AF-A0A345UGA9-F1
#
_cell.length_a   1.000
_cell.length_b   1.000
_cell.length_c   1.000
_cell.angle_alpha   90.00
_cell.angle_beta   90.00
_cell.angle_gamma   90.00
#
_symmetry.space_group_name_H-M   'P 1'
#
loop_
_entity.id
_entity.type
_entity.pdbx_description
1 polymer ?
#
loop_
_entity_poly.entity_id
_entity_poly.type
_entity_poly.pdbx_seq_one_letter_code
_entity_poly.pdbx_strand_id
1 'polypeptide(L)'
;MPETIHLLIDTGNPEAEDLKLGLEDLLLNTGNLVFEMREVSTAALQLSGSRLPPGKKGTLSPYEIELIEESYSYSLEEPMFKLPQFGLRPGPPPHRPHLGWVVLYEAISEFRLQWDIPATETAILLTPHANEKNWFSGFRSQPAPDGFVQTTDWEYYQKAPFWFPVAQQIWAMILQLRGFGSLREALNHVHMEPVGCLNDCCEEKIDFHIKLRTADICPACQEVMLQGGLSRSVLYAGIQALEKIRRQTRFIQTNPWNEGDFRVRIDAKGVLHFPNLENMSCPFAPIEKALYLFFVKHPEGVALRELSDHLPELLDLYRRIRNQEEDVARPVVQKLADPLDNSAYEKISRINKKLELVLLWGARYEQCCITNEGGRCFIPLAAQGFELDSFWI
;
A
#
# COMPACT_ATOMS: atom_id res chain seq x y z
N MET A 1 10.74 18.42 18.28
CA MET A 1 10.78 16.95 18.15
C MET A 1 10.15 16.60 16.81
N PRO A 2 10.57 15.52 16.14
CA PRO A 2 9.87 15.08 14.94
C PRO A 2 8.40 14.76 15.28
N GLU A 3 7.50 15.04 14.35
CA GLU A 3 6.08 14.74 14.51
C GLU A 3 5.81 13.31 14.04
N THR A 4 5.07 12.54 14.84
CA THR A 4 4.73 11.16 14.49
C THR A 4 3.43 11.12 13.69
N ILE A 5 3.45 10.38 12.58
CA ILE A 5 2.29 9.97 11.80
C ILE A 5 2.00 8.51 12.16
N HIS A 6 0.84 8.25 12.76
CA HIS A 6 0.39 6.91 13.10
C HIS A 6 -0.43 6.34 11.96
N LEU A 7 0.09 5.32 11.28
CA LEU A 7 -0.62 4.56 10.27
C LEU A 7 -1.26 3.33 10.93
N LEU A 8 -2.58 3.38 11.08
CA LEU A 8 -3.39 2.32 11.68
C LEU A 8 -3.83 1.38 10.55
N ILE A 9 -3.11 0.27 10.39
CA ILE A 9 -3.33 -0.70 9.31
C ILE A 9 -4.37 -1.72 9.74
N ASP A 10 -5.54 -1.67 9.11
CA ASP A 10 -6.61 -2.60 9.42
C ASP A 10 -6.32 -4.01 8.87
N THR A 11 -6.15 -4.95 9.79
CA THR A 11 -5.91 -6.38 9.54
C THR A 11 -7.10 -7.08 8.88
N GLY A 12 -8.26 -6.42 8.79
CA GLY A 12 -9.36 -6.85 7.92
C GLY A 12 -9.01 -6.81 6.43
N ASN A 13 -7.95 -6.10 6.02
CA ASN A 13 -7.42 -6.18 4.66
C ASN A 13 -6.57 -7.46 4.50
N PRO A 14 -6.94 -8.39 3.58
CA PRO A 14 -6.14 -9.58 3.29
C PRO A 14 -4.70 -9.30 2.84
N GLU A 15 -4.43 -8.10 2.34
CA GLU A 15 -3.13 -7.62 1.86
C GLU A 15 -2.48 -6.62 2.83
N ALA A 16 -2.90 -6.58 4.11
CA ALA A 16 -2.36 -5.65 5.12
C ALA A 16 -0.84 -5.78 5.35
N GLU A 17 -0.31 -7.00 5.37
CA GLU A 17 1.13 -7.24 5.53
C GLU A 17 1.91 -6.70 4.31
N ASP A 18 1.39 -6.93 3.11
CA ASP A 18 1.98 -6.46 1.85
C ASP A 18 1.95 -4.94 1.78
N LEU A 19 0.85 -4.32 2.22
CA LEU A 19 0.70 -2.88 2.32
C LEU A 19 1.75 -2.29 3.26
N LYS A 20 1.89 -2.84 4.47
CA LYS A 20 2.87 -2.39 5.47
C LYS A 20 4.28 -2.40 4.90
N LEU A 21 4.71 -3.53 4.34
CA LEU A 21 6.03 -3.68 3.74
C LEU A 21 6.25 -2.74 2.53
N GLY A 22 5.23 -2.56 1.70
CA GLY A 22 5.29 -1.63 0.56
C GLY A 22 5.37 -0.17 0.99
N LEU A 23 4.67 0.22 2.06
CA LEU A 23 4.73 1.56 2.62
C LEU A 23 6.05 1.83 3.35
N GLU A 24 6.66 0.83 3.99
CA GLU A 24 7.97 0.98 4.62
C GLU A 24 8.99 1.46 3.58
N ASP A 25 9.02 0.90 2.36
CA ASP A 25 9.93 1.37 1.31
C ASP A 25 9.66 2.82 0.89
N LEU A 26 8.39 3.21 0.77
CA LEU A 26 7.97 4.50 0.21
C LEU A 26 8.01 5.67 1.20
N LEU A 27 7.92 5.39 2.50
CA LEU A 27 7.80 6.41 3.55
C LEU A 27 9.11 6.66 4.33
N LEU A 28 10.20 5.95 4.00
CA LEU A 28 11.51 6.16 4.63
C LEU A 28 12.18 7.47 4.16
N ASN A 29 12.82 8.18 5.11
CA ASN A 29 13.55 9.46 4.94
C ASN A 29 12.70 10.70 4.63
N THR A 30 11.84 11.10 5.56
CA THR A 30 10.81 12.13 5.32
C THR A 30 10.97 13.35 6.23
N GLY A 31 12.16 13.95 6.23
CA GLY A 31 12.41 15.20 6.95
C GLY A 31 12.15 15.08 8.45
N ASN A 32 11.24 15.91 8.98
CA ASN A 32 10.89 15.95 10.41
C ASN A 32 9.68 15.06 10.77
N LEU A 33 9.23 14.19 9.86
CA LEU A 33 8.14 13.24 10.11
C LEU A 33 8.70 11.86 10.43
N VAL A 34 8.06 11.19 11.39
CA VAL A 34 8.30 9.78 11.70
C VAL A 34 7.00 9.04 11.44
N PHE A 35 7.05 7.96 10.65
CA PHE A 35 5.90 7.12 10.41
C PHE A 35 5.94 5.89 11.33
N GLU A 36 4.92 5.73 12.16
CA GLU A 36 4.72 4.53 12.98
C GLU A 36 3.55 3.73 12.42
N MET A 37 3.78 2.46 12.09
CA MET A 37 2.75 1.57 11.57
C MET A 37 2.27 0.62 12.67
N ARG A 38 0.96 0.57 12.89
CA ARG A 38 0.32 -0.28 13.91
C ARG A 38 -0.79 -1.08 13.28
N GLU A 39 -0.82 -2.38 13.57
CA GLU A 39 -1.90 -3.25 13.14
C GLU A 39 -3.10 -3.06 14.07
N VAL A 40 -4.27 -2.82 13.46
CA VAL A 40 -5.55 -2.64 14.16
C VAL A 40 -6.58 -3.59 13.57
N SER A 41 -7.73 -3.73 14.23
CA SER A 41 -8.84 -4.50 13.68
C SER A 41 -10.12 -3.72 13.84
N THR A 42 -10.76 -3.38 12.72
CA THR A 42 -12.09 -2.76 12.75
C THR A 42 -13.21 -3.79 12.95
N ALA A 43 -12.91 -5.09 12.91
CA ALA A 43 -13.88 -6.16 13.19
C ALA A 43 -14.27 -6.23 14.67
N ALA A 44 -13.36 -5.83 15.58
CA ALA A 44 -13.61 -5.77 17.02
C ALA A 44 -14.41 -4.52 17.41
N LEU A 45 -14.34 -3.47 16.58
CA LEU A 45 -15.29 -2.37 16.65
C LEU A 45 -16.62 -3.01 16.27
N GLN A 46 -17.59 -3.01 17.19
CA GLN A 46 -18.97 -3.24 16.81
C GLN A 46 -19.38 -2.06 15.93
N LEU A 47 -18.96 -2.07 14.66
CA LEU A 47 -19.42 -1.18 13.62
C LEU A 47 -20.92 -1.42 13.60
N SER A 48 -21.64 -0.56 14.31
CA SER A 48 -23.07 -0.68 14.48
C SER A 48 -23.68 -0.65 13.08
N GLY A 49 -23.94 -1.84 12.55
CA GLY A 49 -24.54 -2.01 11.25
C GLY A 49 -25.87 -1.29 11.29
N SER A 50 -25.94 -0.16 10.61
CA SER A 50 -27.14 0.39 9.99
C SER A 50 -28.45 -0.02 10.67
N ARG A 51 -28.74 0.62 11.80
CA ARG A 51 -30.09 1.15 12.01
C ARG A 51 -29.94 2.63 12.26
N LEU A 52 -30.24 3.45 11.25
CA LEU A 52 -30.85 4.75 11.54
C LEU A 52 -32.01 4.45 12.51
N PRO A 53 -31.98 4.94 13.75
CA PRO A 53 -33.12 4.75 14.63
C PRO A 53 -34.30 5.50 14.00
N PRO A 54 -35.47 4.86 13.80
CA PRO A 54 -36.66 5.61 13.44
C PRO A 54 -37.00 6.49 14.64
N GLY A 55 -36.70 7.78 14.51
CA GLY A 55 -37.09 8.81 15.47
C GLY A 55 -36.35 8.74 16.80
N LYS A 56 -35.20 9.40 16.88
CA LYS A 56 -34.87 10.31 17.99
C LYS A 56 -33.80 11.28 17.52
N LYS A 57 -34.24 12.51 17.24
CA LYS A 57 -33.39 13.66 16.91
C LYS A 57 -32.44 13.93 18.07
N GLY A 58 -31.21 13.43 17.99
CA GLY A 58 -30.08 14.18 18.50
C GLY A 58 -29.96 15.40 17.61
N THR A 59 -30.10 16.59 18.18
CA THR A 59 -29.96 17.85 17.43
C THR A 59 -28.54 17.96 16.93
N LEU A 60 -28.34 17.58 15.66
CA LEU A 60 -27.24 18.09 14.85
C LEU A 60 -27.27 19.62 14.92
N SER A 61 -26.11 20.22 15.05
CA SER A 61 -25.97 21.66 14.98
C SER A 61 -26.51 22.14 13.62
N PRO A 62 -27.20 23.29 13.53
CA PRO A 62 -27.62 23.87 12.26
C PRO A 62 -26.50 23.95 11.21
N TYR A 63 -25.24 24.06 11.64
CA TYR A 63 -24.05 24.07 10.79
C TYR A 63 -23.70 22.71 10.14
N GLU A 64 -24.12 21.59 10.71
CA GLU A 64 -23.85 20.24 10.18
C GLU A 64 -24.85 19.84 9.09
N ILE A 65 -26.01 20.50 9.06
CA ILE A 65 -27.09 20.24 8.10
C ILE A 65 -26.86 20.98 6.78
N GLU A 66 -26.37 22.23 6.82
CA GLU A 66 -26.11 23.03 5.60
C GLU A 66 -25.04 22.44 4.68
N LEU A 67 -24.02 21.76 5.20
CA LEU A 67 -22.94 21.16 4.39
C LEU A 67 -23.34 19.86 3.66
N ILE A 68 -24.45 19.24 4.07
CA ILE A 68 -24.94 17.98 3.49
C ILE A 68 -25.86 18.24 2.30
N GLU A 69 -26.54 19.39 2.25
CA GLU A 69 -27.60 19.66 1.27
C GLU A 69 -27.13 20.36 -0.02
N GLU A 70 -25.92 20.95 -0.07
CA GLU A 70 -25.47 21.73 -1.25
C GLU A 70 -24.62 20.98 -2.30
N SER A 71 -24.41 19.66 -2.19
CA SER A 71 -23.60 18.91 -3.18
C SER A 71 -24.33 17.79 -3.93
N TYR A 72 -25.66 17.73 -3.87
CA TYR A 72 -26.44 16.70 -4.56
C TYR A 72 -27.14 17.20 -5.83
N SER A 73 -26.50 16.98 -6.98
CA SER A 73 -27.22 16.64 -8.21
C SER A 73 -26.42 15.60 -8.98
N TYR A 74 -26.80 14.33 -8.81
CA TYR A 74 -26.24 13.18 -9.51
C TYR A 74 -27.11 12.90 -10.75
N SER A 75 -26.50 12.67 -11.90
CA SER A 75 -27.15 12.03 -13.05
C SER A 75 -26.46 10.69 -13.32
N LEU A 76 -27.12 9.60 -12.90
CA LEU A 76 -26.80 8.22 -13.27
C LEU A 76 -27.20 7.99 -14.73
N GLU A 77 -26.28 8.15 -15.67
CA GLU A 77 -26.39 7.49 -16.97
C GLU A 77 -25.01 7.04 -17.45
N GLU A 78 -24.68 5.77 -17.20
CA GLU A 78 -23.75 4.99 -18.04
C GLU A 78 -24.36 4.85 -19.45
N PRO A 79 -23.56 4.88 -20.54
CA PRO A 79 -22.81 3.66 -20.90
C PRO A 79 -21.50 3.85 -21.70
N MET A 80 -20.62 2.83 -21.62
CA MET A 80 -19.95 2.11 -22.74
C MET A 80 -18.45 1.78 -22.54
N PHE A 81 -18.21 0.51 -22.21
CA PHE A 81 -17.47 -0.50 -22.99
C PHE A 81 -16.02 -0.28 -23.53
N LYS A 82 -15.17 -1.20 -23.03
CA LYS A 82 -14.06 -1.96 -23.66
C LYS A 82 -12.79 -1.25 -24.16
N LEU A 83 -11.71 -1.51 -23.41
CA LEU A 83 -10.47 -2.10 -23.95
C LEU A 83 -10.02 -3.21 -22.98
N PRO A 84 -9.53 -4.38 -23.45
CA PRO A 84 -8.78 -5.28 -22.58
C PRO A 84 -7.42 -4.63 -22.34
N GLN A 85 -7.34 -3.76 -21.34
CA GLN A 85 -6.10 -3.15 -20.92
C GLN A 85 -5.40 -4.12 -19.98
N PHE A 86 -4.39 -4.82 -20.49
CA PHE A 86 -3.54 -5.74 -19.72
C PHE A 86 -3.26 -5.19 -18.31
N GLY A 87 -3.62 -5.97 -17.28
CA GLY A 87 -3.36 -5.68 -15.86
C GLY A 87 -4.47 -4.99 -15.06
N LEU A 88 -5.51 -4.43 -15.68
CA LEU A 88 -6.70 -3.95 -14.93
C LEU A 88 -7.71 -5.08 -14.77
N ARG A 89 -8.34 -5.18 -13.59
CA ARG A 89 -9.44 -6.13 -13.42
C ARG A 89 -10.64 -5.70 -14.27
N PRO A 90 -11.22 -6.60 -15.07
CA PRO A 90 -12.39 -6.26 -15.87
C PRO A 90 -13.64 -6.13 -14.98
N GLY A 91 -14.51 -5.18 -15.34
CA GLY A 91 -15.77 -4.93 -14.64
C GLY A 91 -15.64 -3.96 -13.46
N PRO A 92 -16.76 -3.58 -12.82
CA PRO A 92 -16.73 -2.73 -11.64
C PRO A 92 -16.13 -3.49 -10.44
N PRO A 93 -15.57 -2.78 -9.45
CA PRO A 93 -15.17 -3.38 -8.18
C PRO A 93 -16.33 -4.14 -7.51
N PRO A 94 -16.03 -5.17 -6.70
CA PRO A 94 -17.04 -5.87 -5.95
C PRO A 94 -17.72 -4.92 -4.96
N HIS A 95 -19.01 -5.16 -4.70
CA HIS A 95 -19.73 -4.39 -3.69
C HIS A 95 -19.13 -4.67 -2.30
N ARG A 96 -18.50 -3.67 -1.70
CA ARG A 96 -17.98 -3.73 -0.32
C ARG A 96 -18.95 -3.05 0.66
N PRO A 97 -18.92 -3.43 1.94
CA PRO A 97 -19.58 -2.63 2.97
C PRO A 97 -19.03 -1.21 2.94
N HIS A 98 -19.93 -0.22 2.89
CA HIS A 98 -19.58 1.20 2.98
C HIS A 98 -19.68 1.63 4.43
N LEU A 99 -18.67 2.34 4.92
CA LEU A 99 -18.68 2.95 6.25
C LEU A 99 -18.97 4.45 6.14
N GLY A 100 -19.75 4.96 7.08
CA GLY A 100 -19.92 6.40 7.23
C GLY A 100 -18.64 7.04 7.73
N TRP A 101 -18.38 8.30 7.37
CA TRP A 101 -17.17 8.99 7.81
C TRP A 101 -17.12 9.12 9.34
N VAL A 102 -18.26 9.34 9.98
CA VAL A 102 -18.39 9.36 11.45
C VAL A 102 -17.85 8.07 12.06
N VAL A 103 -18.26 6.91 11.51
CA VAL A 103 -17.84 5.60 12.00
C VAL A 103 -16.33 5.39 11.83
N LEU A 104 -15.76 5.81 10.70
CA LEU A 104 -14.31 5.75 10.46
C LEU A 104 -13.54 6.61 11.47
N TYR A 105 -14.05 7.78 11.81
CA TYR A 105 -13.42 8.68 12.75
C TYR A 105 -13.59 8.28 14.22
N GLU A 106 -14.73 7.66 14.57
CA GLU A 106 -14.94 7.02 15.88
C GLU A 106 -13.95 5.86 16.07
N ALA A 107 -13.77 5.02 15.04
CA ALA A 107 -12.76 3.97 15.03
C ALA A 107 -11.35 4.51 15.31
N ILE A 108 -10.95 5.58 14.61
CA ILE A 108 -9.66 6.24 14.85
C ILE A 108 -9.56 6.74 16.28
N SER A 109 -10.63 7.31 16.83
CA SER A 109 -10.65 7.86 18.19
C SER A 109 -10.49 6.75 19.25
N GLU A 110 -11.09 5.58 19.04
CA GLU A 110 -10.88 4.40 19.88
C GLU A 110 -9.43 3.91 19.82
N PHE A 111 -8.85 3.81 18.63
CA PHE A 111 -7.44 3.42 18.48
C PHE A 111 -6.50 4.45 19.10
N ARG A 112 -6.80 5.75 19.01
CA ARG A 112 -6.03 6.80 19.70
C ARG A 112 -6.00 6.58 21.21
N LEU A 113 -7.13 6.23 21.82
CA LEU A 113 -7.20 5.90 23.25
C LEU A 113 -6.46 4.61 23.58
N GLN A 114 -6.62 3.58 22.77
CA GLN A 114 -5.96 2.28 22.98
C GLN A 114 -4.43 2.39 22.95
N TRP A 115 -3.91 3.26 22.09
CA TRP A 115 -2.47 3.37 21.80
C TRP A 115 -1.81 4.63 22.38
N ASP A 116 -2.56 5.40 23.19
CA ASP A 116 -2.12 6.66 23.80
C ASP A 116 -1.54 7.66 22.78
N ILE A 117 -2.20 7.77 21.61
CA ILE A 117 -1.76 8.69 20.55
C ILE A 117 -2.09 10.13 20.98
N PRO A 118 -1.13 11.07 21.05
CA PRO A 118 -1.38 12.45 21.42
C PRO A 118 -2.32 13.17 20.45
N ALA A 119 -3.17 14.08 20.93
CA ALA A 119 -4.09 14.86 20.08
C ALA A 119 -3.38 15.79 19.07
N THR A 120 -2.10 16.06 19.29
CA THR A 120 -1.25 16.88 18.40
C THR A 120 -0.65 16.08 17.24
N GLU A 121 -0.66 14.75 17.31
CA GLU A 121 -0.08 13.87 16.29
C GLU A 121 -1.14 13.39 15.31
N THR A 122 -0.73 13.01 14.10
CA THR A 122 -1.68 12.60 13.05
C THR A 122 -1.98 11.11 13.14
N ALA A 123 -3.25 10.71 13.08
CA ALA A 123 -3.66 9.30 12.99
C ALA A 123 -4.38 9.03 11.66
N ILE A 124 -3.93 8.01 10.94
CA ILE A 124 -4.44 7.65 9.61
C ILE A 124 -4.89 6.19 9.61
N LEU A 125 -6.19 5.94 9.44
CA LEU A 125 -6.74 4.61 9.29
C LEU A 125 -6.61 4.12 7.84
N LEU A 126 -5.83 3.07 7.61
CA LEU A 126 -5.73 2.38 6.33
C LEU A 126 -6.76 1.24 6.34
N THR A 127 -7.91 1.48 5.71
CA THR A 127 -9.09 0.61 5.82
C THR A 127 -9.38 -0.16 4.52
N PRO A 128 -9.85 -1.42 4.57
CA PRO A 128 -10.32 -2.15 3.40
C PRO A 128 -11.74 -1.75 2.97
N HIS A 129 -12.42 -0.91 3.75
CA HIS A 129 -13.80 -0.51 3.53
C HIS A 129 -13.90 0.67 2.57
N ALA A 130 -14.92 0.64 1.70
CA ALA A 130 -15.37 1.82 0.99
C ALA A 130 -16.08 2.77 1.98
N ASN A 131 -16.32 4.01 1.58
CA ASN A 131 -17.04 4.99 2.40
C ASN A 131 -18.25 5.58 1.68
N GLU A 132 -19.20 6.10 2.45
CA GLU A 132 -20.48 6.65 1.96
C GLU A 132 -20.36 7.78 0.94
N LYS A 133 -19.19 8.43 0.86
CA LYS A 133 -18.87 9.50 -0.11
C LYS A 133 -18.12 9.00 -1.34
N ASN A 134 -17.81 7.70 -1.40
CA ASN A 134 -17.06 7.05 -2.47
C ASN A 134 -15.67 7.68 -2.73
N TRP A 135 -15.04 8.30 -1.72
CA TRP A 135 -13.70 8.89 -1.88
C TRP A 135 -12.59 7.88 -1.59
N PHE A 136 -11.39 8.08 -2.12
CA PHE A 136 -10.24 7.23 -1.76
C PHE A 136 -9.69 7.54 -0.37
N SER A 137 -9.86 8.78 0.10
CA SER A 137 -9.38 9.22 1.42
C SER A 137 -10.21 10.40 1.92
N GLY A 138 -10.06 10.72 3.21
CA GLY A 138 -10.67 11.89 3.83
C GLY A 138 -9.97 12.23 5.14
N PHE A 139 -10.06 13.50 5.56
CA PHE A 139 -9.41 13.97 6.78
C PHE A 139 -10.24 15.03 7.52
N ARG A 140 -9.95 15.15 8.82
CA ARG A 140 -10.46 16.21 9.70
C ARG A 140 -9.31 16.77 10.53
N SER A 141 -9.41 18.03 10.92
CA SER A 141 -8.42 18.69 11.80
C SER A 141 -8.87 18.81 13.26
N GLN A 142 -10.14 18.51 13.54
CA GLN A 142 -10.74 18.59 14.87
C GLN A 142 -11.52 17.30 15.18
N PRO A 143 -11.50 16.82 16.44
CA PRO A 143 -10.74 17.34 17.58
C PRO A 143 -9.21 17.07 17.50
N ALA A 144 -8.80 16.23 16.55
CA ALA A 144 -7.42 15.88 16.27
C ALA A 144 -7.21 15.78 14.75
N PRO A 145 -5.96 15.86 14.25
CA PRO A 145 -5.63 15.64 12.85
C PRO A 145 -5.75 14.15 12.52
N ASP A 146 -6.93 13.74 12.06
CA ASP A 146 -7.24 12.35 11.75
C ASP A 146 -7.60 12.20 10.28
N GLY A 147 -7.34 11.03 9.72
CA GLY A 147 -7.74 10.71 8.36
C GLY A 147 -7.89 9.22 8.10
N PHE A 148 -8.41 8.88 6.93
CA PHE A 148 -8.51 7.51 6.48
C PHE A 148 -8.17 7.40 5.00
N VAL A 149 -7.69 6.23 4.60
CA VAL A 149 -7.38 5.88 3.20
C VAL A 149 -7.93 4.50 2.90
N GLN A 150 -8.68 4.37 1.81
CA GLN A 150 -9.12 3.09 1.27
C GLN A 150 -7.92 2.31 0.70
N THR A 151 -7.78 1.05 1.09
CA THR A 151 -6.62 0.20 0.74
C THR A 151 -6.92 -0.86 -0.31
N THR A 152 -8.16 -0.89 -0.82
CA THR A 152 -8.71 -1.96 -1.63
C THR A 152 -9.25 -1.44 -2.95
N ASP A 153 -9.37 -2.34 -3.94
CA ASP A 153 -9.95 -2.10 -5.26
C ASP A 153 -9.10 -1.19 -6.18
N TRP A 154 -7.87 -0.88 -5.78
CA TRP A 154 -6.93 -0.11 -6.60
C TRP A 154 -6.61 -0.76 -7.95
N GLU A 155 -6.72 -2.09 -8.04
CA GLU A 155 -6.49 -2.85 -9.26
C GLU A 155 -7.57 -2.67 -10.35
N TYR A 156 -8.69 -2.01 -10.02
CA TYR A 156 -9.71 -1.59 -10.99
C TYR A 156 -9.42 -0.22 -11.60
N TYR A 157 -8.58 0.59 -10.96
CA TYR A 157 -8.36 1.99 -11.35
C TYR A 157 -6.94 2.26 -11.88
N GLN A 158 -5.95 1.45 -11.48
CA GLN A 158 -4.56 1.67 -11.85
C GLN A 158 -3.76 0.36 -11.91
N LYS A 159 -2.65 0.38 -12.65
CA LYS A 159 -1.83 -0.80 -12.97
C LYS A 159 -0.58 -0.96 -12.10
N ALA A 160 -0.30 -0.04 -11.19
CA ALA A 160 0.83 -0.13 -10.27
C ALA A 160 0.44 -0.94 -9.03
N PRO A 161 1.42 -1.38 -8.23
CA PRO A 161 1.14 -2.00 -6.94
C PRO A 161 0.28 -1.10 -6.06
N PHE A 162 -0.72 -1.67 -5.39
CA PHE A 162 -1.74 -0.90 -4.65
C PHE A 162 -1.17 -0.04 -3.50
N TRP A 163 0.03 -0.37 -2.99
CA TRP A 163 0.69 0.48 -1.99
C TRP A 163 1.20 1.82 -2.56
N PHE A 164 1.35 1.97 -3.89
CA PHE A 164 1.72 3.23 -4.54
C PHE A 164 0.61 4.29 -4.43
N PRO A 165 -0.63 4.03 -4.89
CA PRO A 165 -1.74 4.96 -4.68
C PRO A 165 -2.02 5.19 -3.19
N VAL A 166 -1.91 4.19 -2.33
CA VAL A 166 -2.11 4.39 -0.87
C VAL A 166 -1.04 5.34 -0.31
N ALA A 167 0.24 5.16 -0.64
CA ALA A 167 1.30 6.08 -0.23
C ALA A 167 1.09 7.51 -0.76
N GLN A 168 0.64 7.63 -2.02
CA GLN A 168 0.30 8.91 -2.62
C GLN A 168 -0.84 9.60 -1.84
N GLN A 169 -1.88 8.85 -1.45
CA GLN A 169 -3.00 9.37 -0.67
C GLN A 169 -2.60 9.77 0.75
N ILE A 170 -1.72 9.01 1.41
CA ILE A 170 -1.14 9.38 2.71
C ILE A 170 -0.44 10.73 2.61
N TRP A 171 0.40 10.93 1.58
CA TRP A 171 1.09 12.20 1.35
C TRP A 171 0.14 13.32 0.98
N ALA A 172 -0.84 13.05 0.11
CA ALA A 172 -1.85 14.02 -0.27
C ALA A 172 -2.55 14.59 0.96
N MET A 173 -3.01 13.68 1.81
CA MET A 173 -3.72 14.02 3.03
C MET A 173 -2.84 14.77 4.03
N ILE A 174 -1.59 14.34 4.23
CA ILE A 174 -0.62 15.03 5.09
C ILE A 174 -0.43 16.49 4.64
N LEU A 175 -0.20 16.69 3.34
CA LEU A 175 0.07 18.01 2.77
C LEU A 175 -1.17 18.88 2.80
N GLN A 176 -2.35 18.31 2.52
CA GLN A 176 -3.62 19.02 2.56
C GLN A 176 -4.04 19.39 3.98
N LEU A 177 -3.92 18.47 4.93
CA LEU A 177 -4.26 18.70 6.34
C LEU A 177 -3.41 19.83 6.94
N ARG A 178 -2.09 19.81 6.67
CA ARG A 178 -1.16 20.82 7.19
C ARG A 178 -1.14 22.12 6.38
N GLY A 179 -1.46 22.06 5.09
CA GLY A 179 -1.42 23.20 4.19
C GLY A 179 -2.72 23.98 4.10
N PHE A 180 -3.88 23.32 4.19
CA PHE A 180 -5.19 23.96 4.14
C PHE A 180 -5.89 24.01 5.50
N GLY A 181 -5.47 23.19 6.47
CA GLY A 181 -6.00 23.17 7.83
C GLY A 181 -7.38 22.54 7.99
N SER A 182 -8.18 22.42 6.92
CA SER A 182 -9.46 21.69 6.94
C SER A 182 -9.78 21.11 5.57
N LEU A 183 -10.63 20.08 5.54
CA LEU A 183 -11.08 19.52 4.29
C LEU A 183 -11.85 20.54 3.45
N ARG A 184 -12.67 21.37 4.08
CA ARG A 184 -13.43 22.42 3.39
C ARG A 184 -12.51 23.37 2.63
N GLU A 185 -11.47 23.87 3.30
CA GLU A 185 -10.51 24.73 2.63
C GLU A 185 -9.75 23.98 1.54
N ALA A 186 -9.37 22.72 1.75
CA ALA A 186 -8.73 21.93 0.68
C ALA A 186 -9.61 21.80 -0.57
N LEU A 187 -10.93 21.63 -0.41
CA LEU A 187 -11.89 21.55 -1.52
C LEU A 187 -12.01 22.86 -2.30
N ASN A 188 -11.86 24.01 -1.65
CA ASN A 188 -11.83 25.31 -2.32
C ASN A 188 -10.62 25.50 -3.26
N HIS A 189 -9.59 24.66 -3.11
CA HIS A 189 -8.34 24.71 -3.88
C HIS A 189 -8.17 23.52 -4.84
N VAL A 190 -9.23 22.77 -5.11
CA VAL A 190 -9.23 21.65 -6.06
C VAL A 190 -9.19 22.15 -7.50
N HIS A 191 -8.42 21.47 -8.35
CA HIS A 191 -8.48 21.71 -9.80
C HIS A 191 -9.57 20.83 -10.42
N MET A 192 -10.65 21.45 -10.89
CA MET A 192 -11.74 20.72 -11.57
C MET A 192 -11.27 20.11 -12.89
N GLU A 193 -10.45 20.84 -13.65
CA GLU A 193 -9.72 20.31 -14.78
C GLU A 193 -8.36 19.78 -14.28
N PRO A 194 -8.07 18.46 -14.40
CA PRO A 194 -6.81 17.91 -13.90
C PRO A 194 -5.60 18.51 -14.62
N VAL A 195 -4.69 19.10 -13.86
CA VAL A 195 -3.43 19.67 -14.38
C VAL A 195 -2.21 18.82 -14.03
N GLY A 196 -2.43 17.65 -13.42
CA GLY A 196 -1.38 16.78 -12.89
C GLY A 196 -1.00 17.10 -11.44
N CYS A 197 -1.78 17.93 -10.75
CA CYS A 197 -1.52 18.30 -9.37
C CYS A 197 -2.12 17.29 -8.38
N LEU A 198 -1.50 17.17 -7.22
CA LEU A 198 -2.00 16.45 -6.04
C LEU A 198 -3.48 16.78 -5.73
N ASN A 199 -3.84 18.05 -5.92
CA ASN A 199 -5.17 18.62 -5.68
C ASN A 199 -6.11 18.57 -6.90
N ASP A 200 -5.80 17.83 -7.96
CA ASP A 200 -6.77 17.61 -9.02
C ASP A 200 -8.03 16.92 -8.46
N CYS A 201 -9.21 17.21 -8.98
CA CYS A 201 -10.44 16.58 -8.50
C CYS A 201 -10.43 15.08 -8.81
N CYS A 202 -10.12 14.74 -10.07
CA CYS A 202 -10.26 13.38 -10.62
C CYS A 202 -11.62 12.77 -10.23
N GLU A 203 -12.70 13.44 -10.63
CA GLU A 203 -14.09 13.06 -10.30
C GLU A 203 -14.36 11.59 -10.61
N GLU A 204 -13.91 11.15 -11.79
CA GLU A 204 -13.89 9.74 -12.14
C GLU A 204 -12.69 9.03 -11.50
N LYS A 205 -12.95 7.97 -10.72
CA LYS A 205 -11.90 7.20 -10.03
C LYS A 205 -10.83 6.66 -10.97
N ILE A 206 -11.18 6.38 -12.23
CA ILE A 206 -10.23 5.92 -13.25
C ILE A 206 -9.18 6.98 -13.57
N ASP A 207 -9.49 8.27 -13.41
CA ASP A 207 -8.58 9.38 -13.68
C ASP A 207 -7.50 9.55 -12.61
N PHE A 208 -7.60 8.81 -11.50
CA PHE A 208 -6.58 8.80 -10.45
C PHE A 208 -5.18 8.47 -10.98
N HIS A 209 -5.10 7.66 -12.05
CA HIS A 209 -3.83 7.35 -12.70
C HIS A 209 -3.05 8.60 -13.16
N ILE A 210 -3.73 9.72 -13.42
CA ILE A 210 -3.11 11.01 -13.74
C ILE A 210 -2.24 11.45 -12.55
N LYS A 211 -2.83 11.50 -11.34
CA LYS A 211 -2.11 11.89 -10.11
C LYS A 211 -0.90 11.02 -9.81
N LEU A 212 -0.97 9.72 -10.10
CA LEU A 212 0.17 8.81 -9.94
C LEU A 212 1.28 9.06 -10.98
N ARG A 213 0.92 9.40 -12.21
CA ARG A 213 1.88 9.60 -13.32
C ARG A 213 2.55 10.96 -13.28
N THR A 214 1.84 11.98 -12.82
CA THR A 214 2.36 13.34 -12.70
C THR A 214 3.01 13.55 -11.33
N ALA A 215 2.38 13.06 -10.26
CA ALA A 215 2.84 13.09 -8.87
C ALA A 215 3.46 14.44 -8.47
N ASP A 216 2.79 15.53 -8.86
CA ASP A 216 3.30 16.89 -8.70
C ASP A 216 2.37 17.73 -7.81
N ILE A 217 2.87 18.87 -7.34
CA ILE A 217 2.08 19.88 -6.63
C ILE A 217 2.30 21.18 -7.37
N CYS A 218 1.27 21.75 -7.98
CA CYS A 218 1.43 22.97 -8.78
C CYS A 218 1.90 24.15 -7.91
N PRO A 219 2.60 25.16 -8.48
CA PRO A 219 3.09 26.31 -7.72
C PRO A 219 2.00 27.04 -6.92
N ALA A 220 0.78 27.13 -7.46
CA ALA A 220 -0.35 27.76 -6.78
C ALA A 220 -0.76 27.00 -5.51
N CYS A 221 -0.84 25.66 -5.57
CA CYS A 221 -1.12 24.86 -4.37
C CYS A 221 0.03 24.93 -3.36
N GLN A 222 1.29 24.88 -3.82
CA GLN A 222 2.44 25.04 -2.92
C GLN A 222 2.40 26.37 -2.17
N GLU A 223 2.09 27.47 -2.86
CA GLU A 223 2.00 28.80 -2.27
C GLU A 223 0.93 28.83 -1.17
N VAL A 224 -0.29 28.36 -1.46
CA VAL A 224 -1.38 28.32 -0.47
C VAL A 224 -1.01 27.44 0.71
N MET A 225 -0.45 26.25 0.48
CA MET A 225 -0.04 25.34 1.55
C MET A 225 1.01 25.98 2.47
N LEU A 226 2.01 26.67 1.91
CA LEU A 226 3.03 27.37 2.69
C LEU A 226 2.45 28.55 3.48
N GLN A 227 1.50 29.29 2.90
CA GLN A 227 0.77 30.37 3.60
C GLN A 227 -0.10 29.82 4.75
N GLY A 228 -0.67 28.62 4.59
CA GLY A 228 -1.43 27.92 5.62
C GLY A 228 -0.59 27.27 6.73
N GLY A 229 0.74 27.46 6.70
CA GLY A 229 1.64 27.03 7.77
C GLY A 229 2.35 25.70 7.51
N LEU A 230 2.20 25.10 6.32
CA LEU A 230 2.99 23.92 5.94
C LEU A 230 4.49 24.27 5.97
N SER A 231 5.27 23.50 6.70
CA SER A 231 6.72 23.69 6.70
C SER A 231 7.33 23.29 5.35
N ARG A 232 8.33 24.06 4.90
CA ARG A 232 9.07 23.75 3.65
C ARG A 232 9.74 22.38 3.67
N SER A 233 10.18 21.92 4.83
CA SER A 233 10.79 20.59 4.98
C SER A 233 9.78 19.47 4.74
N VAL A 234 8.56 19.60 5.26
CA VAL A 234 7.48 18.62 5.01
C VAL A 234 7.01 18.69 3.55
N LEU A 235 6.87 19.88 2.97
CA LEU A 235 6.54 20.03 1.55
C LEU A 235 7.58 19.34 0.66
N TYR A 236 8.87 19.60 0.90
CA TYR A 236 9.95 18.97 0.14
C TYR A 236 9.98 17.45 0.33
N ALA A 237 9.78 16.95 1.55
CA ALA A 237 9.68 15.52 1.81
C ALA A 237 8.53 14.87 1.02
N GLY A 238 7.36 15.54 0.98
CA GLY A 238 6.22 15.11 0.18
C GLY A 238 6.52 15.07 -1.31
N ILE A 239 7.13 16.13 -1.86
CA ILE A 239 7.53 16.18 -3.28
C ILE A 239 8.51 15.04 -3.61
N GLN A 240 9.52 14.78 -2.76
CA GLN A 240 10.49 13.70 -2.98
C GLN A 240 9.83 12.32 -2.96
N ALA A 241 8.88 12.10 -2.05
CA ALA A 241 8.14 10.84 -1.98
C ALA A 241 7.22 10.65 -3.20
N LEU A 242 6.49 11.70 -3.61
CA LEU A 242 5.68 11.68 -4.81
C LEU A 242 6.53 11.42 -6.06
N GLU A 243 7.70 12.05 -6.19
CA GLU A 243 8.65 11.82 -7.29
C GLU A 243 9.21 10.39 -7.28
N LYS A 244 9.44 9.78 -6.11
CA LYS A 244 9.81 8.37 -6.01
C LYS A 244 8.70 7.47 -6.54
N ILE A 245 7.46 7.67 -6.09
CA ILE A 245 6.28 6.92 -6.57
C ILE A 245 6.12 7.08 -8.08
N ARG A 246 6.30 8.30 -8.60
CA ARG A 246 6.21 8.61 -10.04
C ARG A 246 7.21 7.84 -10.88
N ARG A 247 8.49 7.85 -10.48
CA ARG A 247 9.57 7.16 -11.21
C ARG A 247 9.31 5.67 -11.28
N GLN A 248 8.96 5.07 -10.14
CA GLN A 248 8.63 3.63 -10.06
C GLN A 248 7.39 3.30 -10.90
N THR A 249 6.31 4.09 -10.78
CA THR A 249 5.07 3.91 -11.57
C THR A 249 5.33 4.02 -13.08
N ARG A 250 6.05 5.05 -13.52
CA ARG A 250 6.39 5.25 -14.93
C ARG A 250 7.22 4.10 -15.46
N PHE A 251 8.20 3.63 -14.69
CA PHE A 251 9.05 2.53 -15.10
C PHE A 251 8.24 1.26 -15.37
N ILE A 252 7.37 0.88 -14.42
CA ILE A 252 6.42 -0.23 -14.54
C ILE A 252 5.62 -0.10 -15.85
N GLN A 253 5.05 1.07 -16.12
CA GLN A 253 4.16 1.28 -17.27
C GLN A 253 4.85 1.36 -18.65
N THR A 254 6.14 1.71 -18.71
CA THR A 254 6.79 2.08 -19.98
C THR A 254 7.85 1.11 -20.48
N ASN A 255 8.29 0.14 -19.68
CA ASN A 255 9.51 -0.61 -20.00
C ASN A 255 9.40 -2.15 -19.94
N PRO A 256 8.60 -2.79 -20.81
CA PRO A 256 8.61 -4.24 -20.98
C PRO A 256 9.76 -4.76 -21.87
N TRP A 257 10.57 -3.90 -22.49
CA TRP A 257 11.49 -4.28 -23.59
C TRP A 257 12.99 -4.17 -23.29
N ASN A 258 13.40 -3.91 -22.04
CA ASN A 258 14.83 -3.86 -21.72
C ASN A 258 15.38 -5.28 -21.53
N GLU A 259 15.97 -5.82 -22.59
CA GLU A 259 16.73 -7.09 -22.65
C GLU A 259 18.18 -6.96 -22.10
N GLY A 260 18.44 -5.94 -21.28
CA GLY A 260 19.75 -5.75 -20.64
C GLY A 260 20.04 -6.79 -19.55
N ASP A 261 21.28 -6.75 -19.03
CA ASP A 261 21.73 -7.53 -17.86
C ASP A 261 20.82 -7.24 -16.66
N PHE A 262 19.81 -8.09 -16.47
CA PHE A 262 18.80 -7.95 -15.43
C PHE A 262 19.33 -8.58 -14.15
N ARG A 263 19.54 -7.74 -13.13
CA ARG A 263 20.10 -8.15 -11.85
C ARG A 263 19.10 -7.97 -10.72
N VAL A 264 19.17 -8.90 -9.78
CA VAL A 264 18.40 -8.87 -8.53
C VAL A 264 19.41 -8.81 -7.38
N ARG A 265 19.34 -7.75 -6.59
CA ARG A 265 20.18 -7.59 -5.40
C ARG A 265 19.38 -8.01 -4.17
N ILE A 266 19.92 -8.92 -3.36
CA ILE A 266 19.32 -9.30 -2.07
C ILE A 266 20.19 -8.73 -0.95
N ASP A 267 19.64 -7.77 -0.20
CA ASP A 267 20.36 -7.11 0.89
C ASP A 267 20.47 -8.00 2.15
N ALA A 268 21.24 -7.57 3.16
CA ALA A 268 21.40 -8.30 4.42
C ALA A 268 20.09 -8.57 5.20
N LYS A 269 18.98 -7.88 4.88
CA LYS A 269 17.64 -8.11 5.47
C LYS A 269 16.78 -9.05 4.62
N GLY A 270 17.35 -9.64 3.57
CA GLY A 270 16.66 -10.50 2.61
C GLY A 270 15.67 -9.74 1.73
N VAL A 271 15.76 -8.42 1.62
CA VAL A 271 14.90 -7.64 0.71
C VAL A 271 15.47 -7.73 -0.70
N LEU A 272 14.61 -8.10 -1.64
CA LEU A 272 14.93 -8.09 -3.06
C LEU A 272 14.81 -6.66 -3.57
N HIS A 273 15.87 -6.18 -4.22
CA HIS A 273 15.93 -4.91 -4.91
C HIS A 273 16.20 -5.17 -6.39
N PHE A 274 15.57 -4.36 -7.25
CA PHE A 274 15.81 -4.38 -8.69
C PHE A 274 16.54 -3.10 -9.10
N PRO A 275 17.88 -3.07 -9.15
CA PRO A 275 18.65 -1.85 -9.40
C PRO A 275 18.29 -1.18 -10.73
N ASN A 276 18.01 -1.98 -11.76
CA ASN A 276 17.62 -1.49 -13.08
C ASN A 276 16.17 -0.96 -13.14
N LEU A 277 15.40 -1.08 -12.05
CA LEU A 277 14.00 -0.65 -11.94
C LEU A 277 13.82 0.38 -10.82
N GLU A 278 14.61 1.46 -10.81
CA GLU A 278 14.57 2.50 -9.76
C GLU A 278 14.75 1.95 -8.34
N ASN A 279 15.52 0.86 -8.22
CA ASN A 279 15.75 0.12 -6.98
C ASN A 279 14.43 -0.24 -6.26
N MET A 280 13.37 -0.55 -7.03
CA MET A 280 12.12 -1.08 -6.48
C MET A 280 12.39 -2.33 -5.67
N SER A 281 11.60 -2.51 -4.62
CA SER A 281 11.66 -3.67 -3.74
C SER A 281 10.37 -4.48 -3.77
N CYS A 282 10.47 -5.78 -3.51
CA CYS A 282 9.31 -6.66 -3.34
C CYS A 282 8.94 -6.79 -1.86
N PRO A 283 7.66 -6.56 -1.48
CA PRO A 283 7.21 -6.65 -0.09
C PRO A 283 7.01 -8.11 0.35
N PHE A 284 8.08 -8.92 0.31
CA PHE A 284 8.03 -10.30 0.76
C PHE A 284 7.97 -10.36 2.28
N ALA A 285 7.01 -11.14 2.78
CA ALA A 285 6.95 -11.49 4.19
C ALA A 285 8.22 -12.28 4.56
N PRO A 286 8.62 -12.30 5.84
CA PRO A 286 9.88 -12.95 6.23
C PRO A 286 9.99 -14.43 5.83
N ILE A 287 8.89 -15.18 5.86
CA ILE A 287 8.88 -16.59 5.42
C ILE A 287 8.99 -16.72 3.91
N GLU A 288 8.46 -15.75 3.16
CA GLU A 288 8.57 -15.69 1.70
C GLU A 288 10.00 -15.32 1.28
N LYS A 289 10.66 -14.40 2.00
CA LYS A 289 12.09 -14.10 1.82
C LYS A 289 12.95 -15.34 2.03
N ALA A 290 12.71 -16.10 3.10
CA ALA A 290 13.44 -17.32 3.40
C ALA A 290 13.28 -18.37 2.27
N LEU A 291 12.03 -18.59 1.83
CA LEU A 291 11.74 -19.52 0.75
C LEU A 291 12.31 -19.08 -0.60
N TYR A 292 12.24 -17.79 -0.91
CA TYR A 292 12.81 -17.26 -2.15
C TYR A 292 14.34 -17.39 -2.15
N LEU A 293 15.00 -16.99 -1.06
CA LEU A 293 16.45 -17.11 -0.91
C LEU A 293 16.92 -18.57 -0.95
N PHE A 294 16.12 -19.50 -0.42
CA PHE A 294 16.35 -20.93 -0.58
C PHE A 294 16.39 -21.31 -2.07
N PHE A 295 15.39 -20.96 -2.88
CA PHE A 295 15.43 -21.27 -4.31
C PHE A 295 16.53 -20.52 -5.08
N VAL A 296 16.99 -19.35 -4.60
CA VAL A 296 18.18 -18.67 -5.16
C VAL A 296 19.45 -19.49 -4.93
N LYS A 297 19.54 -20.21 -3.79
CA LYS A 297 20.66 -21.10 -3.45
C LYS A 297 20.56 -22.49 -4.09
N HIS A 298 19.38 -22.84 -4.62
CA HIS A 298 19.09 -24.12 -5.28
C HIS A 298 18.71 -23.93 -6.76
N PRO A 299 19.63 -23.48 -7.63
CA PRO A 299 19.33 -23.28 -9.05
C PRO A 299 18.99 -24.57 -9.81
N GLU A 300 19.36 -25.74 -9.27
CA GLU A 300 18.96 -27.06 -9.77
C GLU A 300 17.47 -27.38 -9.52
N GLY A 301 16.81 -26.57 -8.69
CA GLY A 301 15.44 -26.74 -8.27
C GLY A 301 15.24 -27.84 -7.24
N VAL A 302 14.16 -27.76 -6.48
CA VAL A 302 13.81 -28.71 -5.41
C VAL A 302 12.35 -29.11 -5.55
N ALA A 303 12.04 -30.39 -5.44
CA ALA A 303 10.64 -30.81 -5.41
C ALA A 303 10.02 -30.39 -4.07
N LEU A 304 8.79 -29.87 -4.06
CA LEU A 304 8.21 -29.34 -2.81
C LEU A 304 8.09 -30.38 -1.69
N ARG A 305 7.93 -31.67 -2.05
CA ARG A 305 7.94 -32.78 -1.10
C ARG A 305 9.30 -33.01 -0.43
N GLU A 306 10.39 -32.52 -1.02
CA GLU A 306 11.76 -32.63 -0.53
C GLU A 306 12.09 -31.47 0.44
N LEU A 307 11.22 -30.45 0.58
CA LEU A 307 11.47 -29.33 1.49
C LEU A 307 11.67 -29.77 2.95
N SER A 308 11.06 -30.88 3.37
CA SER A 308 11.28 -31.48 4.69
C SER A 308 12.73 -31.89 4.93
N ASP A 309 13.43 -32.30 3.88
CA ASP A 309 14.84 -32.71 3.94
C ASP A 309 15.76 -31.48 4.06
N HIS A 310 15.27 -30.31 3.60
CA HIS A 310 15.95 -29.01 3.69
C HIS A 310 15.51 -28.18 4.91
N LEU A 311 14.76 -28.76 5.86
CA LEU A 311 14.26 -28.05 7.04
C LEU A 311 15.36 -27.30 7.83
N PRO A 312 16.58 -27.87 8.07
CA PRO A 312 17.63 -27.15 8.79
C PRO A 312 18.08 -25.87 8.09
N GLU A 313 18.16 -25.89 6.76
CA GLU A 313 18.58 -24.73 5.96
C GLU A 313 17.50 -23.65 5.92
N LEU A 314 16.24 -24.03 5.64
CA LEU A 314 15.12 -23.09 5.67
C LEU A 314 14.96 -22.43 7.05
N LEU A 315 15.22 -23.18 8.13
CA LEU A 315 15.18 -22.68 9.49
C LEU A 315 16.28 -21.66 9.77
N ASP A 316 17.51 -21.93 9.34
CA ASP A 316 18.62 -20.99 9.45
C ASP A 316 18.34 -19.68 8.69
N LEU A 317 17.89 -19.78 7.43
CA LEU A 317 17.51 -18.61 6.62
C LEU A 317 16.43 -17.76 7.32
N TYR A 318 15.35 -18.40 7.77
CA TYR A 318 14.24 -17.69 8.41
C TYR A 318 14.65 -17.03 9.73
N ARG A 319 15.47 -17.71 10.55
CA ARG A 319 16.00 -17.16 11.81
C ARG A 319 16.86 -15.93 11.57
N ARG A 320 17.74 -15.97 10.57
CA ARG A 320 18.59 -14.82 10.20
C ARG A 320 17.75 -13.62 9.73
N ILE A 321 16.66 -13.85 8.99
CA ILE A 321 15.76 -12.78 8.54
C ILE A 321 14.98 -12.16 9.70
N ARG A 322 14.46 -12.98 10.62
CA ARG A 322 13.62 -12.51 11.73
C ARG A 322 14.37 -12.09 12.98
N ASN A 323 15.66 -12.44 13.08
CA ASN A 323 16.44 -12.37 14.30
C ASN A 323 15.67 -12.99 15.49
N GLN A 324 15.19 -14.22 15.30
CA GLN A 324 14.36 -14.95 16.27
C GLN A 324 15.03 -16.24 16.75
N GLU A 325 14.67 -16.63 17.97
CA GLU A 325 15.04 -17.92 18.56
C GLU A 325 14.40 -19.09 17.81
N GLU A 326 15.06 -20.25 17.90
CA GLU A 326 14.70 -21.43 17.10
C GLU A 326 13.32 -21.98 17.44
N ASP A 327 12.93 -21.93 18.71
CA ASP A 327 11.64 -22.41 19.23
C ASP A 327 10.46 -21.66 18.63
N VAL A 328 10.60 -20.35 18.37
CA VAL A 328 9.60 -19.52 17.70
C VAL A 328 9.60 -19.74 16.18
N ALA A 329 10.77 -19.90 15.59
CA ALA A 329 10.96 -20.03 14.15
C ALA A 329 10.54 -21.41 13.60
N ARG A 330 10.85 -22.48 14.34
CA ARG A 330 10.71 -23.87 13.91
C ARG A 330 9.29 -24.26 13.51
N PRO A 331 8.22 -23.93 14.27
CA PRO A 331 6.86 -24.30 13.87
C PRO A 331 6.42 -23.68 12.54
N VAL A 332 6.83 -22.43 12.26
CA VAL A 332 6.51 -21.73 11.02
C VAL A 332 7.16 -22.41 9.83
N VAL A 333 8.45 -22.76 9.96
CA VAL A 333 9.22 -23.41 8.90
C VAL A 333 8.81 -24.87 8.73
N GLN A 334 8.50 -25.58 9.81
CA GLN A 334 7.96 -26.95 9.74
C GLN A 334 6.65 -27.00 8.98
N LYS A 335 5.72 -26.07 9.25
CA LYS A 335 4.48 -25.97 8.47
C LYS A 335 4.75 -25.67 6.99
N LEU A 336 5.73 -24.83 6.69
CA LEU A 336 6.14 -24.55 5.30
C LEU A 336 6.68 -25.80 4.59
N ALA A 337 7.48 -26.60 5.29
CA ALA A 337 8.16 -27.77 4.74
C ALA A 337 7.36 -29.07 4.84
N ASP A 338 6.15 -29.04 5.41
CA ASP A 338 5.28 -30.20 5.53
C ASP A 338 4.69 -30.57 4.16
N PRO A 339 4.99 -31.75 3.59
CA PRO A 339 4.48 -32.16 2.29
C PRO A 339 2.95 -32.39 2.27
N LEU A 340 2.30 -32.47 3.44
CA LEU A 340 0.85 -32.61 3.59
C LEU A 340 0.13 -31.26 3.73
N ASP A 341 0.87 -30.16 3.96
CA ASP A 341 0.32 -28.82 4.09
C ASP A 341 0.46 -28.03 2.77
N ASN A 342 -0.49 -27.14 2.51
CA ASN A 342 -0.51 -26.31 1.30
C ASN A 342 0.37 -25.04 1.43
N SER A 343 0.97 -24.81 2.59
CA SER A 343 1.73 -23.60 2.93
C SER A 343 2.80 -23.25 1.89
N ALA A 344 3.60 -24.22 1.42
CA ALA A 344 4.62 -23.97 0.40
C ALA A 344 4.02 -23.44 -0.91
N TYR A 345 2.95 -24.07 -1.40
CA TYR A 345 2.24 -23.65 -2.61
C TYR A 345 1.65 -22.25 -2.45
N GLU A 346 1.05 -21.96 -1.29
CA GLU A 346 0.50 -20.63 -0.98
C GLU A 346 1.58 -19.56 -0.96
N LYS A 347 2.75 -19.84 -0.35
CA LYS A 347 3.86 -18.87 -0.31
C LYS A 347 4.47 -18.66 -1.69
N ILE A 348 4.66 -19.71 -2.49
CA ILE A 348 5.11 -19.58 -3.88
C ILE A 348 4.12 -18.75 -4.71
N SER A 349 2.82 -19.03 -4.57
CA SER A 349 1.77 -18.26 -5.27
C SER A 349 1.80 -16.78 -4.88
N ARG A 350 1.93 -16.48 -3.58
CA ARG A 350 2.05 -15.08 -3.08
C ARG A 350 3.32 -14.39 -3.56
N ILE A 351 4.47 -15.07 -3.50
CA ILE A 351 5.75 -14.56 -4.04
C ILE A 351 5.58 -14.19 -5.51
N ASN A 352 5.05 -15.11 -6.31
CA ASN A 352 4.85 -14.87 -7.74
C ASN A 352 3.86 -13.73 -7.99
N LYS A 353 2.76 -13.63 -7.24
CA LYS A 353 1.83 -12.49 -7.35
C LYS A 353 2.50 -11.15 -7.03
N LYS A 354 3.36 -11.10 -6.00
CA LYS A 354 4.11 -9.88 -5.64
C LYS A 354 5.13 -9.49 -6.71
N LEU A 355 5.84 -10.47 -7.27
CA LEU A 355 6.76 -10.26 -8.39
C LEU A 355 6.00 -9.76 -9.62
N GLU A 356 4.83 -10.33 -9.92
CA GLU A 356 3.97 -9.89 -11.01
C GLU A 356 3.57 -8.42 -10.85
N LEU A 357 3.18 -7.99 -9.65
CA LEU A 357 2.83 -6.59 -9.38
C LEU A 357 4.01 -5.63 -9.61
N VAL A 358 5.23 -6.03 -9.24
CA VAL A 358 6.43 -5.17 -9.32
C VAL A 358 7.09 -5.20 -10.70
N LEU A 359 7.13 -6.37 -11.34
CA LEU A 359 7.86 -6.60 -12.60
C LEU A 359 6.95 -6.52 -13.84
N LEU A 360 5.63 -6.64 -13.65
CA LEU A 360 4.63 -6.95 -14.68
C LEU A 360 4.90 -8.28 -15.39
N TRP A 361 3.84 -8.88 -15.94
CA TRP A 361 3.99 -10.05 -16.82
C TRP A 361 4.96 -9.76 -17.97
N GLY A 362 5.91 -10.68 -18.18
CA GLY A 362 6.92 -10.60 -19.23
C GLY A 362 8.25 -11.22 -18.82
N ALA A 363 9.28 -11.01 -19.64
CA ALA A 363 10.56 -11.71 -19.51
C ALA A 363 11.26 -11.55 -18.14
N ARG A 364 11.11 -10.40 -17.46
CA ARG A 364 11.69 -10.20 -16.11
C ARG A 364 10.96 -11.00 -15.04
N TYR A 365 9.62 -11.00 -15.10
CA TYR A 365 8.80 -11.82 -14.22
C TYR A 365 9.11 -13.30 -14.42
N GLU A 366 9.16 -13.77 -15.67
CA GLU A 366 9.48 -15.16 -15.99
C GLU A 366 10.86 -15.58 -15.46
N GLN A 367 11.84 -14.68 -15.50
CA GLN A 367 13.16 -14.93 -14.92
C GLN A 367 13.15 -14.99 -13.39
N CYS A 368 12.33 -14.19 -12.69
CA CYS A 368 12.31 -14.13 -11.23
C CYS A 368 11.29 -15.05 -10.56
N CYS A 369 10.23 -15.47 -11.24
CA CYS A 369 9.17 -16.22 -10.62
C CYS A 369 9.64 -17.64 -10.27
N ILE A 370 9.15 -18.18 -9.15
CA ILE A 370 9.38 -19.58 -8.80
C ILE A 370 8.51 -20.41 -9.73
N THR A 371 9.16 -21.11 -10.66
CA THR A 371 8.54 -21.93 -11.69
C THR A 371 8.63 -23.40 -11.31
N ASN A 372 7.65 -24.21 -11.70
CA ASN A 372 7.67 -25.66 -11.53
C ASN A 372 7.78 -26.33 -12.91
N GLU A 373 8.92 -26.97 -13.18
CA GLU A 373 9.10 -27.82 -14.36
C GLU A 373 9.50 -29.23 -13.92
N GLY A 374 8.84 -30.24 -14.48
CA GLY A 374 9.13 -31.64 -14.15
C GLY A 374 8.93 -32.01 -12.68
N GLY A 375 8.15 -31.23 -11.92
CA GLY A 375 7.92 -31.44 -10.49
C GLY A 375 8.97 -30.83 -9.56
N ARG A 376 9.92 -30.05 -10.10
CA ARG A 376 10.91 -29.30 -9.32
C ARG A 376 10.65 -27.81 -9.43
N CYS A 377 10.68 -27.13 -8.30
CA CYS A 377 10.54 -25.68 -8.21
C CYS A 377 11.92 -25.01 -8.22
N PHE A 378 12.11 -24.00 -9.06
CA PHE A 378 13.35 -23.21 -9.17
C PHE A 378 13.05 -21.80 -9.68
N ILE A 379 14.07 -20.92 -9.64
CA ILE A 379 14.01 -19.59 -10.24
C ILE A 379 14.83 -19.62 -11.53
N PRO A 380 14.24 -19.28 -12.71
CA PRO A 380 14.96 -19.38 -13.99
C PRO A 380 16.15 -18.43 -14.15
N LEU A 381 16.18 -17.31 -13.43
CA LEU A 381 17.31 -16.37 -13.45
C LEU A 381 18.59 -17.10 -13.04
N ALA A 382 19.62 -17.03 -13.89
CA ALA A 382 20.89 -17.65 -13.62
C ALA A 382 21.54 -17.09 -12.35
N ALA A 383 22.33 -17.91 -11.64
CA ALA A 383 22.94 -17.53 -10.36
C ALA A 383 23.75 -16.21 -10.44
N GLN A 384 24.44 -15.95 -11.55
CA GLN A 384 25.18 -14.69 -11.76
C GLN A 384 24.28 -13.44 -11.87
N GLY A 385 22.98 -13.61 -12.08
CA GLY A 385 21.99 -12.53 -12.05
C GLY A 385 21.59 -12.12 -10.63
N PHE A 386 21.98 -12.88 -9.61
CA PHE A 386 21.77 -12.55 -8.21
C PHE A 386 23.02 -11.95 -7.57
N GLU A 387 22.86 -10.76 -7.00
CA GLU A 387 23.86 -10.10 -6.16
C GLU A 387 23.45 -10.26 -4.69
N LEU A 388 24.00 -11.29 -4.04
CA LEU A 388 23.75 -11.53 -2.62
C LEU A 388 24.67 -10.68 -1.75
N ASP A 389 24.11 -10.04 -0.73
CA ASP A 389 24.91 -9.47 0.35
C ASP A 389 25.82 -10.55 0.97
N SER A 390 27.03 -10.16 1.36
CA SER A 390 28.01 -11.02 2.03
C SER A 390 27.46 -11.76 3.25
N PHE A 391 26.39 -11.26 3.88
CA PHE A 391 25.69 -11.92 4.98
C PHE A 391 25.06 -13.28 4.58
N TRP A 392 24.74 -13.48 3.31
CA TRP A 392 24.06 -14.68 2.80
C TRP A 392 24.97 -15.69 2.10
N ILE A 393 26.22 -15.31 1.83
CA ILE A 393 27.28 -16.14 1.27
C ILE A 393 27.95 -16.91 2.42
#